data_AF-X1NE80-F1
#
_entry.id   AF-X1NE80-F1
#
_cell.length_a   1.000
_cell.length_b   1.000
_cell.length_c   1.000
_cell.angle_alpha   90.00
_cell.angle_beta   90.00
_cell.angle_gamma   90.00
#
_symmetry.space_group_name_H-M   'P 1'
#
loop_
_entity.id
_entity.type
_entity.pdbx_description
1 polymer ?
#
loop_
_entity_poly.entity_id
_entity_poly.type
_entity_poly.pdbx_seq_one_letter_code
_entity_poly.pdbx_strand_id
1 'polypeptide(L)'
;RDKGIEPEQRIFPITYNAARVMVNKAGKMVGVKLRPHDLRRHAATHASRSGTPIEIVSKVILRHAHLATTQRYLGKVTDVEAIRWIENLYA
;
A
#
# COMPACT_ATOMS: atom_id res chain seq x y z
N ARG A 1 9.52 -20.35 4.76
CA ARG A 1 9.75 -20.87 6.12
C ARG A 1 8.48 -20.61 6.91
N ASP A 2 7.74 -21.65 7.25
CA ASP A 2 6.58 -21.52 8.15
C ASP A 2 7.06 -21.10 9.53
N LYS A 3 6.45 -20.04 10.06
CA LYS A 3 6.83 -19.44 11.34
C LYS A 3 6.14 -20.08 12.55
N GLY A 4 5.46 -21.22 12.37
CA GLY A 4 4.72 -21.91 13.43
C GLY A 4 3.65 -21.04 14.09
N ILE A 5 2.98 -20.19 13.31
CA ILE A 5 1.93 -19.30 13.79
C ILE A 5 0.60 -19.95 13.43
N GLU A 6 -0.19 -20.32 14.44
CA GLU A 6 -1.51 -20.90 14.23
C GLU A 6 -2.47 -19.87 13.59
N PRO A 7 -3.50 -20.30 12.83
CA PRO A 7 -4.36 -19.38 12.07
C PRO A 7 -5.03 -18.29 12.93
N GLU A 8 -5.42 -18.61 14.16
CA GLU A 8 -6.06 -17.69 15.10
C GLU A 8 -5.05 -16.96 16.00
N GLN A 9 -3.78 -17.37 15.97
CA GLN A 9 -2.75 -16.78 16.81
C GLN A 9 -2.35 -15.41 16.27
N ARG A 10 -2.48 -14.39 17.12
CA ARG A 10 -2.04 -13.04 16.78
C ARG A 10 -0.51 -13.00 16.73
N ILE A 11 0.04 -12.57 15.59
CA ILE A 11 1.47 -12.28 15.44
C ILE A 11 1.93 -11.23 16.45
N PHE A 12 1.12 -10.19 16.64
CA PHE A 12 1.32 -9.16 17.65
C PHE A 12 0.12 -9.18 18.62
N PRO A 13 0.33 -9.30 19.94
CA PRO A 13 -0.74 -9.39 20.93
C PRO A 13 -1.36 -8.02 21.22
N ILE A 14 -1.78 -7.28 20.19
CA ILE A 14 -2.35 -5.94 20.28
C ILE A 14 -3.74 -5.88 19.64
N THR A 15 -4.55 -4.92 20.07
CA THR A 15 -5.84 -4.61 19.44
C THR A 15 -5.66 -3.62 18.29
N TYR A 16 -6.67 -3.48 17.43
CA TYR A 16 -6.70 -2.43 16.41
C TYR A 16 -6.48 -1.03 17.00
N ASN A 17 -7.12 -0.72 18.13
CA ASN A 17 -6.98 0.58 18.77
C ASN A 17 -5.56 0.82 19.28
N ALA A 18 -4.90 -0.20 19.83
CA ALA A 18 -3.50 -0.11 20.23
C ALA A 18 -2.60 0.24 19.04
N ALA A 19 -2.75 -0.45 17.90
CA ALA A 19 -2.02 -0.14 16.68
C ALA A 19 -2.29 1.30 16.18
N ARG A 20 -3.54 1.75 16.23
CA ARG A 20 -3.93 3.13 15.88
C ARG A 20 -3.24 4.16 16.79
N VAL A 21 -3.22 3.93 18.10
CA VAL A 21 -2.55 4.81 19.07
C VAL A 21 -1.05 4.85 18.83
N MET A 22 -0.41 3.71 18.54
CA MET A 22 1.02 3.65 18.21
C MET A 22 1.36 4.52 17.00
N VAL A 23 0.59 4.40 15.91
CA VAL A 23 0.79 5.22 14.69
C VAL A 23 0.58 6.71 14.99
N ASN A 24 -0.45 7.06 15.75
CA ASN A 24 -0.69 8.45 16.14
C ASN A 24 0.46 9.02 16.99
N LYS A 25 1.01 8.23 17.91
CA LYS A 25 2.15 8.63 18.75
C LYS A 25 3.40 8.86 17.89
N ALA A 26 3.69 7.95 16.97
CA ALA A 26 4.80 8.11 16.02
C ALA A 26 4.63 9.38 15.18
N GLY A 27 3.42 9.67 14.69
CA GLY A 27 3.12 10.92 13.99
C GLY A 27 3.41 12.16 14.83
N LYS A 28 2.96 12.19 16.08
CA LYS A 28 3.24 13.30 17.02
C LYS A 28 4.73 13.52 17.23
N MET A 29 5.53 12.45 17.35
CA MET A 29 6.98 12.54 17.56
C MET A 29 7.70 13.23 16.39
N VAL A 30 7.17 13.13 15.18
CA VAL A 30 7.72 13.77 13.97
C VAL A 30 6.94 15.00 13.53
N GLY A 31 5.99 15.50 14.35
CA GLY A 31 5.19 16.69 14.05
C GLY A 31 4.15 16.50 12.94
N VAL A 32 3.76 15.26 12.60
CA VAL A 32 2.82 14.94 11.52
C VAL A 32 1.54 14.30 12.07
N LYS A 33 0.38 14.78 11.60
CA LYS A 33 -0.90 14.10 11.86
C LYS A 33 -1.00 12.83 11.02
N LEU A 34 -0.55 11.71 11.58
CA LEU A 34 -0.47 10.42 10.90
C LEU A 34 -1.59 9.47 11.33
N ARG A 35 -2.24 8.80 10.38
CA ARG A 35 -3.17 7.67 10.64
C ARG A 35 -2.71 6.42 9.88
N PRO A 36 -3.10 5.20 10.30
CA PRO A 36 -2.77 3.98 9.57
C PRO A 36 -3.15 4.00 8.08
N HIS A 37 -4.29 4.63 7.75
CA HIS A 37 -4.74 4.77 6.37
C HIS A 37 -3.80 5.65 5.52
N ASP A 38 -3.14 6.64 6.12
CA ASP A 38 -2.23 7.52 5.40
C ASP A 38 -0.95 6.75 5.00
N LEU A 39 -0.46 5.85 5.86
CA LEU A 39 0.65 4.92 5.53
C LEU A 39 0.27 3.98 4.38
N ARG A 40 -0.94 3.43 4.39
CA ARG A 40 -1.45 2.58 3.30
C ARG A 40 -1.52 3.34 1.97
N ARG A 41 -2.00 4.59 1.98
CA ARG A 41 -2.02 5.46 0.78
C ARG A 41 -0.61 5.73 0.27
N HIS A 42 0.32 6.05 1.17
CA HIS A 42 1.71 6.31 0.82
C HIS A 42 2.34 5.08 0.15
N ALA A 43 2.19 3.89 0.72
CA ALA A 43 2.73 2.65 0.16
C ALA A 43 2.22 2.37 -1.27
N ALA A 44 0.91 2.52 -1.49
CA ALA A 44 0.33 2.31 -2.82
C ALA A 44 0.79 3.37 -3.83
N THR A 45 0.86 4.63 -3.42
CA THR A 45 1.34 5.74 -4.26
C THR A 45 2.81 5.55 -4.63
N HIS A 46 3.65 5.19 -3.65
CA HIS A 46 5.07 4.92 -3.87
C HIS A 46 5.25 3.78 -4.87
N ALA A 47 4.62 2.62 -4.64
CA ALA A 47 4.72 1.48 -5.55
C ALA A 47 4.28 1.82 -6.97
N SER A 48 3.14 2.52 -7.12
CA SER A 48 2.66 2.95 -8.43
C SER A 48 3.64 3.91 -9.12
N ARG A 49 4.19 4.89 -8.41
CA ARG A 49 5.18 5.84 -8.96
C ARG A 49 6.52 5.18 -9.29
N SER A 50 6.85 4.06 -8.65
CA SER A 50 8.00 3.24 -9.00
C SER A 50 7.74 2.28 -10.17
N GLY A 51 6.62 2.42 -10.89
CA GLY A 51 6.29 1.58 -12.05
C GLY A 51 5.75 0.20 -11.69
N THR A 52 5.34 -0.03 -10.44
CA THR A 52 4.71 -1.31 -10.06
C THR A 52 3.36 -1.45 -10.78
N PRO A 53 3.09 -2.59 -11.46
CA PRO A 53 1.82 -2.84 -12.12
C PRO A 53 0.62 -2.69 -11.17
N ILE A 54 -0.48 -2.15 -11.69
CA ILE A 54 -1.67 -1.84 -10.90
C ILE A 54 -2.28 -3.07 -10.24
N GLU A 55 -2.17 -4.24 -10.86
CA GLU A 55 -2.62 -5.53 -10.35
C GLU A 55 -1.87 -5.87 -9.06
N ILE A 56 -0.55 -5.66 -9.03
CA ILE A 56 0.28 -5.90 -7.85
C ILE A 56 -0.07 -4.91 -6.74
N VAL A 57 -0.20 -3.62 -7.07
CA VAL A 57 -0.65 -2.60 -6.11
C VAL A 57 -2.02 -2.98 -5.54
N SER A 58 -2.94 -3.42 -6.39
CA SER A 58 -4.31 -3.74 -6.00
C SER A 58 -4.42 -5.03 -5.17
N LYS A 59 -3.74 -6.11 -5.57
CA LYS A 59 -3.94 -7.45 -5.01
C LYS A 59 -2.98 -7.77 -3.86
N VAL A 60 -1.76 -7.25 -3.92
CA VAL A 60 -0.74 -7.53 -2.91
C VAL A 60 -0.72 -6.46 -1.83
N ILE A 61 -0.61 -5.19 -2.23
CA ILE A 61 -0.46 -4.06 -1.28
C ILE A 61 -1.82 -3.67 -0.68
N LEU A 62 -2.81 -3.40 -1.54
CA LEU A 62 -4.13 -2.94 -1.10
C LEU A 62 -5.06 -4.12 -0.77
N ARG A 63 -4.90 -5.30 -1.36
CA ARG A 63 -5.82 -6.43 -1.18
C ARG A 63 -7.28 -6.08 -1.50
N HIS A 64 -7.50 -5.29 -2.55
CA HIS A 64 -8.86 -5.01 -3.03
C HIS A 64 -9.44 -6.22 -3.78
N ALA A 65 -10.70 -6.55 -3.49
CA ALA A 65 -11.43 -7.62 -4.17
C ALA A 65 -11.55 -7.36 -5.68
N HIS A 66 -11.74 -6.10 -6.09
CA HIS A 66 -11.88 -5.70 -7.49
C HIS A 66 -10.79 -4.70 -7.89
N LEU A 67 -10.27 -4.83 -9.11
CA LEU A 67 -9.25 -3.92 -9.66
C LEU A 67 -9.80 -2.50 -9.85
N ALA A 68 -11.10 -2.40 -10.21
CA ALA A 68 -11.83 -1.14 -10.35
C ALA A 68 -11.71 -0.22 -9.13
N THR A 69 -11.70 -0.80 -7.92
CA THR A 69 -11.53 -0.04 -6.68
C THR A 69 -10.18 0.69 -6.63
N THR A 70 -9.12 0.09 -7.18
CA THR A 70 -7.78 0.70 -7.25
C THR A 70 -7.66 1.64 -8.44
N GLN A 71 -8.25 1.28 -9.59
CA GLN A 71 -8.29 2.12 -10.79
C GLN A 71 -8.96 3.47 -10.54
N ARG A 72 -9.95 3.56 -9.65
CA ARG A 72 -10.58 4.84 -9.28
C ARG A 72 -9.61 5.87 -8.68
N TYR A 73 -8.50 5.43 -8.07
CA TYR A 73 -7.56 6.30 -7.36
C TYR A 73 -6.28 6.57 -8.14
N LEU A 74 -6.01 5.80 -9.17
CA LEU A 74 -4.94 6.07 -10.11
C LEU A 74 -5.55 6.88 -11.23
N GLY A 75 -5.09 8.12 -11.41
CA GLY A 75 -5.49 8.93 -12.56
C GLY A 75 -5.26 8.16 -13.86
N LYS A 76 -5.85 8.65 -14.96
CA LYS A 76 -5.55 8.06 -16.28
C LYS A 76 -4.03 8.12 -16.48
N VAL A 77 -3.42 6.98 -16.81
CA VAL A 77 -2.03 6.94 -17.24
C VAL A 77 -1.94 7.83 -18.48
N THR A 78 -1.00 8.78 -18.46
CA THR A 78 -0.78 9.64 -19.62
C THR A 78 -0.10 8.84 -20.73
N ASP A 79 -0.33 9.21 -22.00
CA ASP A 79 0.32 8.54 -23.14
C ASP A 79 1.86 8.56 -22.98
N VAL A 80 2.41 9.62 -22.39
CA VAL A 80 3.84 9.76 -22.09
C VAL A 80 4.33 8.71 -21.08
N GLU A 81 3.59 8.48 -20.00
CA GLU A 81 3.93 7.45 -19.00
C GLU A 81 3.79 6.04 -19.58
N ALA A 82 2.78 5.80 -20.41
CA ALA A 82 2.58 4.54 -21.10
C ALA A 82 3.74 4.21 -22.05
N ILE A 83 4.19 5.19 -22.85
CA ILE A 83 5.33 5.04 -23.76
C ILE A 83 6.61 4.72 -22.98
N ARG A 84 6.87 5.45 -21.88
CA ARG A 84 8.03 5.18 -21.00
C ARG A 84 8.02 3.78 -20.41
N TRP A 85 6.84 3.24 -20.08
CA TRP A 85 6.72 1.88 -19.57
C TRP A 85 6.99 0.85 -20.66
N ILE A 86 6.53 1.10 -21.90
CA ILE A 86 6.81 0.24 -23.05
C ILE A 86 8.32 0.21 -23.32
N GLU A 87 8.99 1.36 -23.36
CA GLU A 87 10.45 1.45 -23.57
C GLU A 87 11.24 0.66 -22.51
N ASN A 88 10.81 0.70 -21.24
CA ASN A 88 11.45 -0.05 -20.16
C ASN A 88 11.14 -1.56 -20.16
N LEU A 89 10.06 -1.99 -20.82
CA LEU A 89 9.69 -3.42 -20.93
C LEU A 89 10.46 -4.14 -22.05
N TYR A 90 10.93 -3.40 -23.06
CA TYR A 90 11.70 -3.92 -24.18
C TYR A 90 13.21 -3.64 -24.08
N ALA A 91 13.66 -3.11 -22.94
CA ALA A 91 15.08 -2.98 -22.58
C ALA A 91 15.56 -4.20 -21.79
#